data_AF-A0A3D4G0L8-F1
#
_entry.id   AF-A0A3D4G0L8-F1
#
_cell.length_a   1.000
_cell.length_b   1.000
_cell.length_c   1.000
_cell.angle_alpha   90.00
_cell.angle_beta   90.00
_cell.angle_gamma   90.00
#
_symmetry.space_group_name_H-M   'P 1'
#
loop_
_entity.id
_entity.type
_entity.pdbx_description
1 polymer ?
#
loop_
_entity_poly.entity_id
_entity_poly.type
_entity_poly.pdbx_seq_one_letter_code
_entity_poly.pdbx_strand_id
1 'polypeptide(L)'
;MSLTVSAAGSVRPRSSLVLATVLAVALGWAGCGSGRTVAVPPIRPIIVSSGERLRAAPERVDSIVVWLEAETINIQEDPTFLIRAVPTARETLPWLTLSIEGDTASFQYDRSHPDITTVFDVYAHLHLMKTMGRLDEWLPEHADKQGFELEREVVARIADAWLIGRAAFGAPAYGPLDELIYANEAGYLDPFLLVARAEEFPEERAAWDRDRAEELEAYRTWFRRVFDREPPGLREGAVGQAR
;
A
#
# COMPACT_ATOMS: atom_id res chain seq x y z
N MET A 1 68.22 -40.99 -34.23
CA MET A 1 68.12 -42.22 -35.04
C MET A 1 66.89 -42.97 -34.58
N SER A 2 66.09 -43.37 -35.56
CA SER A 2 64.68 -43.79 -35.45
C SER A 2 64.50 -45.27 -35.05
N LEU A 3 63.23 -45.61 -34.81
CA LEU A 3 62.56 -46.92 -34.93
C LEU A 3 62.40 -47.71 -33.61
N THR A 4 61.23 -47.75 -32.95
CA THR A 4 59.91 -48.37 -33.26
C THR A 4 59.84 -49.89 -33.03
N VAL A 5 58.71 -50.33 -32.45
CA VAL A 5 57.94 -51.61 -32.58
C VAL A 5 57.23 -51.80 -31.22
N SER A 6 55.92 -51.74 -31.01
CA SER A 6 54.66 -52.18 -31.68
C SER A 6 54.23 -53.64 -31.41
N ALA A 7 52.94 -53.77 -31.11
CA ALA A 7 52.06 -54.96 -30.95
C ALA A 7 52.23 -55.82 -29.68
N ALA A 8 51.22 -56.50 -29.11
CA ALA A 8 49.76 -56.43 -28.99
C ALA A 8 49.35 -57.80 -28.41
N GLY A 9 48.42 -57.90 -27.45
CA GLY A 9 47.89 -59.20 -27.01
C GLY A 9 47.10 -59.16 -25.71
N SER A 10 45.78 -59.20 -25.83
CA SER A 10 44.77 -59.07 -24.76
C SER A 10 44.19 -60.41 -24.32
N VAL A 11 43.91 -60.61 -23.01
CA VAL A 11 42.72 -61.36 -22.51
C VAL A 11 42.31 -60.82 -21.12
N ARG A 12 41.01 -60.53 -20.95
CA ARG A 12 40.33 -59.99 -19.75
C ARG A 12 40.07 -61.05 -18.66
N PRO A 13 39.75 -60.62 -17.44
CA PRO A 13 38.45 -61.01 -16.88
C PRO A 13 37.61 -59.82 -16.36
N ARG A 14 36.35 -60.14 -16.08
CA ARG A 14 35.15 -59.29 -16.01
C ARG A 14 34.96 -58.54 -14.68
N SER A 15 34.10 -57.51 -14.75
CA SER A 15 33.17 -56.99 -13.71
C SER A 15 33.80 -56.36 -12.45
N SER A 16 33.45 -55.16 -11.96
CA SER A 16 32.38 -54.20 -12.25
C SER A 16 32.87 -52.82 -11.78
N LEU A 17 32.92 -51.85 -12.69
CA LEU A 17 33.13 -50.44 -12.36
C LEU A 17 31.77 -49.82 -12.07
N VAL A 18 31.49 -49.50 -10.81
CA VAL A 18 30.47 -48.52 -10.44
C VAL A 18 31.20 -47.41 -9.70
N LEU A 19 31.59 -46.40 -10.46
CA LEU A 19 32.10 -45.13 -10.01
C LEU A 19 30.92 -44.35 -9.43
N ALA A 20 30.86 -44.20 -8.10
CA ALA A 20 29.84 -43.41 -7.43
C ALA A 20 30.22 -41.92 -7.51
N THR A 21 29.62 -41.23 -8.46
CA THR A 21 29.54 -39.77 -8.55
C THR A 21 28.60 -39.26 -7.46
N VAL A 22 29.11 -38.54 -6.45
CA VAL A 22 28.24 -37.83 -5.49
C VAL A 22 27.77 -36.55 -6.17
N LEU A 23 26.48 -36.54 -6.49
CA LEU A 23 25.72 -35.49 -7.13
C LEU A 23 25.53 -34.31 -6.16
N ALA A 24 25.86 -33.11 -6.64
CA ALA A 24 25.53 -31.85 -5.98
C ALA A 24 24.01 -31.64 -5.96
N VAL A 25 23.44 -31.52 -4.76
CA VAL A 25 22.06 -31.02 -4.56
C VAL A 25 22.19 -29.65 -3.87
N ALA A 26 22.49 -28.63 -4.66
CA ALA A 26 22.16 -27.25 -4.30
C ALA A 26 20.75 -27.01 -4.84
N LEU A 27 19.77 -27.09 -3.94
CA LEU A 27 18.36 -26.80 -4.21
C LEU A 27 18.24 -25.38 -4.76
N GLY A 28 17.75 -25.31 -6.00
CA GLY A 28 17.47 -24.06 -6.68
C GLY A 28 16.35 -23.31 -5.98
N TRP A 29 16.70 -22.15 -5.42
CA TRP A 29 15.80 -21.01 -5.29
C TRP A 29 16.21 -19.99 -6.34
N ALA A 30 16.10 -20.39 -7.60
CA ALA A 30 15.92 -19.45 -8.70
C ALA A 30 14.43 -19.51 -9.03
N GLY A 31 13.62 -18.83 -8.22
CA GLY A 31 12.28 -18.47 -8.63
C GLY A 31 12.42 -17.59 -9.88
N CYS A 32 12.29 -18.18 -11.05
CA CYS A 32 12.05 -17.46 -12.30
C CYS A 32 10.64 -16.88 -12.26
N GLY A 33 10.40 -15.93 -11.35
CA GLY A 33 9.48 -14.86 -11.63
C GLY A 33 10.21 -13.96 -12.60
N SER A 34 9.94 -14.11 -13.89
CA SER A 34 10.27 -13.09 -14.88
C SER A 34 9.64 -11.81 -14.37
N GLY A 35 10.41 -10.99 -13.66
CA GLY A 35 9.98 -9.71 -13.13
C GLY A 35 9.45 -8.91 -14.29
N ARG A 36 8.13 -8.89 -14.41
CA ARG A 36 7.45 -7.96 -15.29
C ARG A 36 7.64 -6.64 -14.57
N THR A 37 8.77 -5.97 -14.84
CA THR A 37 8.94 -4.57 -14.46
C THR A 37 7.85 -3.85 -15.23
N VAL A 38 6.71 -3.63 -14.60
CA VAL A 38 5.71 -2.72 -15.11
C VAL A 38 6.43 -1.40 -15.23
N ALA A 39 6.66 -0.97 -16.47
CA ALA A 39 7.38 0.25 -16.74
C ALA A 39 6.52 1.40 -16.20
N VAL A 40 6.90 1.91 -15.03
CA VAL A 40 6.16 3.00 -14.39
C VAL A 40 6.24 4.21 -15.32
N PRO A 41 5.11 4.82 -15.70
CA PRO A 41 5.13 6.04 -16.49
C PRO A 41 5.97 7.13 -15.81
N PRO A 42 6.55 8.08 -16.58
CA PRO A 42 7.25 9.21 -16.01
C PRO A 42 6.39 9.96 -14.99
N ILE A 43 6.93 10.13 -13.78
CA ILE A 43 6.24 10.72 -12.64
C ILE A 43 6.04 12.23 -12.86
N ARG A 44 4.79 12.66 -12.75
CA ARG A 44 4.40 14.07 -12.90
C ARG A 44 4.17 14.72 -11.54
N PRO A 45 4.44 16.02 -11.39
CA PRO A 45 4.04 16.75 -10.19
C PRO A 45 2.51 16.73 -10.04
N ILE A 46 2.05 16.50 -8.82
CA ILE A 46 0.66 16.67 -8.43
C ILE A 46 0.47 18.14 -8.04
N ILE A 47 -0.64 18.73 -8.48
CA ILE A 47 -0.96 20.13 -8.21
C ILE A 47 -2.40 20.19 -7.72
N VAL A 48 -2.61 20.85 -6.58
CA VAL A 48 -3.94 21.11 -6.01
C VAL A 48 -4.42 22.52 -6.38
N SER A 49 -5.66 22.86 -6.04
CA SER A 49 -6.31 24.12 -6.43
C SER A 49 -5.53 25.38 -6.01
N SER A 50 -4.83 25.35 -4.88
CA SER A 50 -3.97 26.45 -4.41
C SER A 50 -2.70 26.66 -5.25
N GLY A 51 -2.36 25.70 -6.11
CA GLY A 51 -1.11 25.68 -6.88
C GLY A 51 0.07 25.06 -6.11
N GLU A 52 -0.11 24.60 -4.88
CA GLU A 52 0.90 23.81 -4.16
C GLU A 52 1.26 22.58 -5.01
N ARG A 53 2.56 22.26 -5.06
CA ARG A 53 3.10 21.17 -5.88
C ARG A 53 3.73 20.10 -5.02
N LEU A 54 3.41 18.86 -5.34
CA LEU A 54 3.98 17.69 -4.70
C LEU A 54 4.66 16.81 -5.75
N ARG A 55 5.86 16.30 -5.42
CA ARG A 55 6.65 15.43 -6.29
C ARG A 55 6.98 14.15 -5.54
N ALA A 56 6.56 13.02 -6.09
CA ALA A 56 6.97 11.73 -5.55
C ALA A 56 8.48 11.52 -5.77
N ALA A 57 9.15 10.99 -4.75
CA ALA A 57 10.53 10.53 -4.86
C ALA A 57 10.60 9.30 -5.78
N PRO A 58 11.39 9.32 -6.88
CA PRO A 58 11.42 8.22 -7.86
C PRO A 58 11.73 6.85 -7.24
N GLU A 59 12.64 6.79 -6.27
CA GLU A 59 13.04 5.57 -5.58
C GLU A 59 11.92 4.92 -4.75
N ARG A 60 10.99 5.73 -4.22
CA ARG A 60 9.81 5.24 -3.48
C ARG A 60 8.70 4.78 -4.41
N VAL A 61 8.64 5.29 -5.63
CA VAL A 61 7.61 4.93 -6.60
C VAL A 61 7.69 3.46 -6.98
N ASP A 62 8.89 2.95 -7.24
CA ASP A 62 9.09 1.55 -7.63
C ASP A 62 8.66 0.60 -6.50
N SER A 63 8.99 0.91 -5.25
CA SER A 63 8.56 0.08 -4.11
C SER A 63 7.05 0.10 -3.95
N ILE A 64 6.39 1.25 -4.17
CA ILE A 64 4.92 1.34 -4.10
C ILE A 64 4.25 0.48 -5.16
N VAL A 65 4.71 0.57 -6.40
CA VAL A 65 4.12 -0.19 -7.52
C VAL A 65 4.22 -1.70 -7.27
N VAL A 66 5.36 -2.19 -6.76
CA VAL A 66 5.56 -3.61 -6.49
C VAL A 66 4.55 -4.15 -5.49
N TRP A 67 4.36 -3.49 -4.35
CA TRP A 67 3.40 -3.99 -3.35
C TRP A 67 1.95 -3.78 -3.79
N LEU A 68 1.65 -2.66 -4.46
CA LEU A 68 0.29 -2.33 -4.89
C LEU A 68 -0.21 -3.32 -5.94
N GLU A 69 0.65 -3.75 -6.86
CA GLU A 69 0.31 -4.80 -7.82
C GLU A 69 0.03 -6.13 -7.14
N ALA A 70 0.87 -6.57 -6.20
CA ALA A 70 0.67 -7.81 -5.46
C ALA A 70 -0.65 -7.80 -4.68
N GLU A 71 -0.95 -6.67 -4.02
CA GLU A 71 -2.17 -6.49 -3.23
C GLU A 71 -3.42 -6.44 -4.12
N THR A 72 -3.36 -5.71 -5.24
CA THR A 72 -4.45 -5.66 -6.22
C THR A 72 -4.74 -7.04 -6.83
N ILE A 73 -3.70 -7.82 -7.14
CA ILE A 73 -3.86 -9.18 -7.65
C ILE A 73 -4.56 -10.06 -6.62
N ASN A 74 -4.16 -10.00 -5.35
CA ASN A 74 -4.81 -10.80 -4.32
C ASN A 74 -6.28 -10.42 -4.12
N ILE A 75 -6.59 -9.12 -4.07
CA ILE A 75 -7.97 -8.63 -3.98
C ILE A 75 -8.84 -9.15 -5.13
N GLN A 76 -8.26 -9.31 -6.33
CA GLN A 76 -8.98 -9.77 -7.51
C GLN A 76 -9.09 -11.30 -7.61
N GLU A 77 -8.10 -12.03 -7.11
CA GLU A 77 -7.94 -13.46 -7.38
C GLU A 77 -8.19 -14.38 -6.17
N ASP A 78 -8.08 -13.88 -4.94
CA ASP A 78 -8.28 -14.69 -3.72
C ASP A 78 -9.77 -14.90 -3.42
N PRO A 79 -10.28 -16.15 -3.53
CA PRO A 79 -11.70 -16.42 -3.30
C PRO A 79 -12.08 -16.55 -1.81
N THR A 80 -11.12 -16.40 -0.89
CA THR A 80 -11.35 -16.58 0.56
C THR A 80 -12.00 -15.38 1.23
N PHE A 81 -12.11 -14.25 0.51
CA PHE A 81 -12.77 -13.05 0.99
C PHE A 81 -13.46 -12.31 -0.16
N LEU A 82 -14.26 -11.30 0.18
CA LEU A 82 -14.90 -10.42 -0.80
C LEU A 82 -14.71 -8.96 -0.42
N ILE A 83 -14.28 -8.13 -1.38
CA ILE A 83 -14.33 -6.68 -1.26
C ILE A 83 -15.41 -6.16 -2.20
N ARG A 84 -16.39 -5.45 -1.62
CA ARG A 84 -17.57 -4.94 -2.33
C ARG A 84 -17.60 -3.42 -2.35
N ALA A 85 -17.28 -2.85 -3.51
CA ALA A 85 -17.44 -1.42 -3.78
C ALA A 85 -18.89 -1.08 -4.15
N VAL A 86 -19.49 -0.08 -3.49
CA VAL A 86 -20.86 0.39 -3.76
C VAL A 86 -20.82 1.85 -4.25
N PRO A 87 -21.28 2.17 -5.47
CA PRO A 87 -21.27 3.54 -5.95
C PRO A 87 -22.26 4.42 -5.18
N THR A 88 -21.82 5.63 -4.83
CA THR A 88 -22.63 6.70 -4.21
C THR A 88 -22.44 8.02 -4.97
N ALA A 89 -23.23 9.03 -4.62
CA ALA A 89 -23.17 10.38 -5.22
C ALA A 89 -22.38 11.39 -4.38
N ARG A 90 -21.70 10.92 -3.33
CA ARG A 90 -21.02 11.76 -2.35
C ARG A 90 -19.53 11.47 -2.33
N GLU A 91 -18.76 12.53 -2.20
CA GLU A 91 -17.36 12.45 -1.82
C GLU A 91 -17.24 11.87 -0.39
N THR A 92 -16.26 11.01 -0.16
CA THR A 92 -16.08 10.33 1.13
C THR A 92 -14.61 10.00 1.39
N LEU A 93 -14.28 9.77 2.66
CA LEU A 93 -13.02 9.16 3.08
C LEU A 93 -13.20 7.63 3.22
N PRO A 94 -12.13 6.84 3.07
CA PRO A 94 -12.21 5.37 3.11
C PRO A 94 -12.86 4.81 4.37
N TRP A 95 -12.48 5.33 5.55
CA TRP A 95 -13.01 4.86 6.84
C TRP A 95 -14.48 5.19 7.09
N LEU A 96 -15.04 6.22 6.45
CA LEU A 96 -16.41 6.68 6.75
C LEU A 96 -17.49 5.69 6.32
N THR A 97 -17.17 4.79 5.39
CA THR A 97 -18.16 3.89 4.78
C THR A 97 -17.74 2.42 4.82
N LEU A 98 -16.57 2.13 5.39
CA LEU A 98 -16.08 0.78 5.54
C LEU A 98 -16.98 0.02 6.51
N SER A 99 -17.42 -1.16 6.09
CA SER A 99 -18.14 -2.13 6.92
C SER A 99 -17.57 -3.51 6.64
N ILE A 100 -17.25 -4.25 7.70
CA ILE A 100 -16.72 -5.61 7.63
C ILE A 100 -17.69 -6.56 8.32
N GLU A 101 -18.09 -7.61 7.61
CA GLU A 101 -18.94 -8.69 8.10
C GLU A 101 -18.36 -10.03 7.64
N GLY A 102 -17.84 -10.81 8.59
CA GLY A 102 -17.20 -12.10 8.29
C GLY A 102 -15.98 -11.95 7.38
N ASP A 103 -16.05 -12.57 6.21
CA ASP A 103 -15.04 -12.56 5.15
C ASP A 103 -15.30 -11.47 4.09
N THR A 104 -16.25 -10.57 4.33
CA THR A 104 -16.65 -9.54 3.37
C THR A 104 -16.39 -8.15 3.94
N ALA A 105 -15.62 -7.34 3.21
CA ALA A 105 -15.53 -5.91 3.41
C ALA A 105 -16.35 -5.18 2.35
N SER A 106 -17.03 -4.10 2.72
CA SER A 106 -17.77 -3.25 1.80
C SER A 106 -17.52 -1.78 2.10
N PHE A 107 -17.53 -0.96 1.05
CA PHE A 107 -17.38 0.49 1.17
C PHE A 107 -18.22 1.21 0.11
N GLN A 108 -18.46 2.49 0.32
CA GLN A 108 -19.06 3.35 -0.69
C GLN A 108 -17.99 4.23 -1.34
N TYR A 109 -18.12 4.48 -2.65
CA TYR A 109 -17.22 5.35 -3.40
C TYR A 109 -18.00 6.31 -4.29
N ASP A 110 -17.43 7.49 -4.55
CA ASP A 110 -18.04 8.45 -5.45
C ASP A 110 -18.04 7.91 -6.89
N ARG A 111 -19.23 7.66 -7.44
CA ARG A 111 -19.40 7.13 -8.81
C ARG A 111 -18.85 8.05 -9.89
N SER A 112 -18.66 9.34 -9.61
CA SER A 112 -18.03 10.27 -10.56
C SER A 112 -16.50 10.16 -10.59
N HIS A 113 -15.91 9.43 -9.63
CA HIS A 113 -14.46 9.20 -9.50
C HIS A 113 -14.17 7.70 -9.30
N PRO A 114 -14.45 6.82 -10.28
CA PRO A 114 -14.24 5.39 -10.13
C PRO A 114 -12.77 5.00 -9.92
N ASP A 115 -11.81 5.83 -10.31
CA ASP A 115 -10.37 5.57 -10.13
C ASP A 115 -9.95 5.48 -8.65
N ILE A 116 -10.78 5.94 -7.71
CA ILE A 116 -10.49 5.83 -6.27
C ILE A 116 -10.70 4.42 -5.73
N THR A 117 -11.38 3.53 -6.47
CA THR A 117 -11.74 2.20 -5.95
C THR A 117 -10.52 1.40 -5.58
N THR A 118 -9.45 1.43 -6.39
CA THR A 118 -8.20 0.70 -6.07
C THR A 118 -7.64 1.09 -4.69
N VAL A 119 -7.69 2.38 -4.34
CA VAL A 119 -7.20 2.87 -3.05
C VAL A 119 -8.12 2.43 -1.91
N PHE A 120 -9.43 2.46 -2.13
CA PHE A 120 -10.43 2.02 -1.15
C PHE A 120 -10.44 0.50 -0.98
N ASP A 121 -10.15 -0.25 -2.05
CA ASP A 121 -9.98 -1.70 -2.03
C ASP A 121 -8.80 -2.07 -1.14
N VAL A 122 -7.63 -1.41 -1.31
CA VAL A 122 -6.46 -1.60 -0.42
C VAL A 122 -6.81 -1.27 1.03
N TYR A 123 -7.52 -0.16 1.29
CA TYR A 123 -7.96 0.19 2.64
C TYR A 123 -8.82 -0.94 3.25
N ALA A 124 -9.89 -1.33 2.54
CA ALA A 124 -10.81 -2.36 2.99
C ALA A 124 -10.11 -3.72 3.18
N HIS A 125 -9.20 -4.05 2.28
CA HIS A 125 -8.41 -5.27 2.29
C HIS A 125 -7.57 -5.38 3.55
N LEU A 126 -6.78 -4.35 3.90
CA LEU A 126 -5.90 -4.40 5.07
C LEU A 126 -6.69 -4.55 6.38
N HIS A 127 -7.82 -3.86 6.52
CA HIS A 127 -8.69 -4.03 7.68
C HIS A 127 -9.36 -5.41 7.73
N LEU A 128 -9.74 -5.96 6.57
CA LEU A 128 -10.27 -7.32 6.48
C LEU A 128 -9.22 -8.37 6.85
N MET A 129 -8.00 -8.25 6.32
CA MET A 129 -6.87 -9.12 6.65
C MET A 129 -6.52 -9.07 8.13
N LYS A 130 -6.62 -7.89 8.78
CA LYS A 130 -6.50 -7.80 10.24
C LYS A 130 -7.59 -8.61 10.96
N THR A 131 -8.83 -8.50 10.51
CA THR A 131 -9.98 -9.24 11.08
C THR A 131 -9.83 -10.75 10.89
N MET A 132 -9.29 -11.17 9.74
CA MET A 132 -9.03 -12.57 9.40
C MET A 132 -7.73 -13.13 9.99
N GLY A 133 -6.92 -12.29 10.66
CA GLY A 133 -5.64 -12.71 11.25
C GLY A 133 -4.53 -12.99 10.25
N ARG A 134 -4.57 -12.33 9.08
CA ARG A 134 -3.64 -12.48 7.94
C ARG A 134 -2.90 -11.20 7.58
N LEU A 135 -2.93 -10.18 8.46
CA LEU A 135 -2.34 -8.88 8.16
C LEU A 135 -0.81 -8.96 7.93
N ASP A 136 -0.14 -9.91 8.57
CA ASP A 136 1.30 -10.15 8.41
C ASP A 136 1.72 -10.55 6.99
N GLU A 137 0.80 -11.08 6.18
CA GLU A 137 1.04 -11.34 4.76
C GLU A 137 1.20 -10.04 3.93
N TRP A 138 0.57 -8.94 4.37
CA TRP A 138 0.39 -7.73 3.57
C TRP A 138 1.06 -6.49 4.15
N LEU A 139 1.17 -6.44 5.48
CA LEU A 139 1.80 -5.37 6.23
C LEU A 139 2.68 -5.95 7.36
N PRO A 140 3.70 -6.76 7.03
CA PRO A 140 4.48 -7.52 8.00
C PRO A 140 5.16 -6.66 9.05
N GLU A 141 5.67 -5.48 8.67
CA GLU A 141 6.38 -4.56 9.57
C GLU A 141 5.48 -3.95 10.65
N HIS A 142 4.16 -4.06 10.49
CA HIS A 142 3.16 -3.39 11.32
C HIS A 142 2.03 -4.33 11.74
N ALA A 143 2.19 -5.64 11.56
CA ALA A 143 1.14 -6.63 11.83
C ALA A 143 0.72 -6.68 13.31
N ASP A 144 1.66 -6.36 14.20
CA ASP A 144 1.49 -6.30 15.65
C ASP A 144 0.85 -5.01 16.14
N LYS A 145 0.88 -3.93 15.35
CA LYS A 145 0.24 -2.65 15.68
C LYS A 145 -1.28 -2.80 15.79
N GLN A 146 -1.88 -1.93 16.59
CA GLN A 146 -3.31 -1.88 16.86
C GLN A 146 -3.79 -0.43 16.97
N GLY A 147 -5.12 -0.25 16.94
CA GLY A 147 -5.75 1.05 17.14
C GLY A 147 -5.19 2.13 16.20
N PHE A 148 -4.91 3.30 16.78
CA PHE A 148 -4.39 4.45 16.04
C PHE A 148 -3.07 4.16 15.31
N GLU A 149 -2.16 3.40 15.93
CA GLU A 149 -0.86 3.13 15.31
C GLU A 149 -1.00 2.31 14.03
N LEU A 150 -1.88 1.30 14.03
CA LEU A 150 -2.16 0.53 12.81
C LEU A 150 -2.86 1.41 11.77
N GLU A 151 -3.85 2.19 12.19
CA GLU A 151 -4.60 3.08 11.30
C GLU A 151 -3.66 4.06 10.58
N ARG A 152 -2.69 4.64 11.29
CA ARG A 152 -1.68 5.52 10.70
C ARG A 152 -0.94 4.84 9.56
N GLU A 153 -0.50 3.60 9.74
CA GLU A 153 0.26 2.88 8.71
C GLU A 153 -0.62 2.48 7.52
N VAL A 154 -1.86 2.06 7.78
CA VAL A 154 -2.83 1.75 6.71
C VAL A 154 -3.14 3.01 5.90
N VAL A 155 -3.37 4.16 6.56
CA VAL A 155 -3.67 5.42 5.87
C VAL A 155 -2.44 5.94 5.11
N ALA A 156 -1.23 5.81 5.67
CA ALA A 156 0.00 6.12 4.94
C ALA A 156 0.12 5.27 3.66
N ARG A 157 -0.19 3.97 3.75
CA ARG A 157 -0.14 3.04 2.62
C ARG A 157 -1.13 3.38 1.51
N ILE A 158 -2.35 3.80 1.84
CA ILE A 158 -3.31 4.23 0.82
C ILE A 158 -3.00 5.62 0.26
N ALA A 159 -2.36 6.50 1.03
CA ALA A 159 -1.81 7.75 0.53
C ALA A 159 -0.73 7.48 -0.53
N ASP A 160 0.12 6.48 -0.30
CA ASP A 160 1.12 6.01 -1.27
C ASP A 160 0.47 5.45 -2.55
N ALA A 161 -0.57 4.62 -2.43
CA ALA A 161 -1.30 4.13 -3.58
C ALA A 161 -1.91 5.28 -4.41
N TRP A 162 -2.53 6.26 -3.74
CA TRP A 162 -3.10 7.42 -4.44
C TRP A 162 -2.03 8.32 -5.06
N LEU A 163 -0.86 8.48 -4.42
CA LEU A 163 0.29 9.20 -4.96
C LEU A 163 0.68 8.64 -6.34
N ILE A 164 0.72 7.31 -6.48
CA ILE A 164 1.02 6.65 -7.75
C ILE A 164 -0.11 6.85 -8.77
N GLY A 165 -1.36 6.67 -8.36
CA GLY A 165 -2.53 6.92 -9.22
C GLY A 165 -2.48 8.33 -9.83
N ARG A 166 -2.20 9.35 -9.02
CA ARG A 166 -2.12 10.75 -9.44
C ARG A 166 -0.87 11.05 -10.26
N ALA A 167 0.30 10.66 -9.78
CA ALA A 167 1.57 11.09 -10.37
C ALA A 167 1.96 10.30 -11.63
N ALA A 168 1.74 8.98 -11.64
CA ALA A 168 2.12 8.09 -12.73
C ALA A 168 0.96 7.88 -13.73
N PHE A 169 -0.22 7.55 -13.22
CA PHE A 169 -1.35 7.12 -14.05
C PHE A 169 -2.32 8.25 -14.42
N GLY A 170 -2.18 9.42 -13.80
CA GLY A 170 -2.98 10.60 -14.14
C GLY A 170 -4.43 10.49 -13.71
N ALA A 171 -4.70 9.77 -12.62
CA ALA A 171 -6.02 9.73 -11.99
C ALA A 171 -6.52 11.17 -11.75
N PRO A 172 -7.82 11.46 -11.95
CA PRO A 172 -8.40 12.76 -11.66
C PRO A 172 -8.18 13.17 -10.20
N ALA A 173 -8.22 14.47 -9.93
CA ALA A 173 -8.11 14.96 -8.55
C ALA A 173 -9.31 14.48 -7.73
N TYR A 174 -9.04 13.96 -6.55
CA TYR A 174 -10.08 13.58 -5.60
C TYR A 174 -9.71 14.16 -4.24
N GLY A 175 -10.47 15.17 -3.80
CA GLY A 175 -10.09 16.03 -2.68
C GLY A 175 -9.63 15.27 -1.43
N PRO A 176 -10.40 14.30 -0.91
CA PRO A 176 -10.08 13.59 0.31
C PRO A 176 -8.78 12.79 0.22
N LEU A 177 -8.52 12.14 -0.91
CA LEU A 177 -7.28 11.36 -1.09
C LEU A 177 -6.09 12.28 -1.41
N ASP A 178 -6.28 13.37 -2.16
CA ASP A 178 -5.24 14.39 -2.37
C ASP A 178 -4.84 15.01 -1.01
N GLU A 179 -5.79 15.27 -0.11
CA GLU A 179 -5.51 15.72 1.26
C GLU A 179 -4.66 14.74 2.06
N LEU A 180 -4.93 13.43 1.94
CA LEU A 180 -4.14 12.39 2.58
C LEU A 180 -2.70 12.34 2.05
N ILE A 181 -2.50 12.42 0.73
CA ILE A 181 -1.14 12.46 0.15
C ILE A 181 -0.36 13.63 0.75
N TYR A 182 -0.91 14.83 0.69
CA TYR A 182 -0.18 16.02 1.15
C TYR A 182 0.06 15.99 2.65
N ALA A 183 -0.89 15.49 3.45
CA ALA A 183 -0.70 15.32 4.88
C ALA A 183 0.43 14.32 5.17
N ASN A 184 0.46 13.19 4.44
CA ASN A 184 1.52 12.18 4.58
C ASN A 184 2.90 12.77 4.23
N GLU A 185 3.04 13.41 3.06
CA GLU A 185 4.32 13.98 2.63
C GLU A 185 4.80 15.14 3.51
N ALA A 186 3.89 15.90 4.12
CA ALA A 186 4.23 17.03 4.98
C ALA A 186 4.47 16.65 6.45
N GLY A 187 4.33 15.36 6.81
CA GLY A 187 4.45 14.90 8.20
C GLY A 187 3.24 15.29 9.08
N TYR A 188 2.09 15.58 8.47
CA TYR A 188 0.84 15.95 9.14
C TYR A 188 -0.21 14.82 9.13
N LEU A 189 0.19 13.57 8.91
CA LEU A 189 -0.75 12.45 8.93
C LEU A 189 -1.39 12.22 10.30
N ASP A 190 -0.60 12.24 11.37
CA ASP A 190 -1.08 12.10 12.75
C ASP A 190 -2.11 13.19 13.10
N PRO A 191 -1.82 14.50 12.96
CA PRO A 191 -2.82 15.53 13.23
C PRO A 191 -4.03 15.45 12.30
N PHE A 192 -3.85 15.02 11.04
CA PHE A 192 -4.98 14.78 10.16
C PHE A 192 -5.95 13.75 10.75
N LEU A 193 -5.44 12.58 11.15
CA LEU A 193 -6.26 11.50 11.69
C LEU A 193 -6.87 11.86 13.05
N LEU A 194 -6.09 12.44 13.96
CA LEU A 194 -6.54 12.80 15.31
C LEU A 194 -7.54 13.96 15.32
N VAL A 195 -7.52 14.82 14.29
CA VAL A 195 -8.55 15.86 14.11
C VAL A 195 -9.78 15.29 13.41
N ALA A 196 -9.61 14.50 12.35
CA ALA A 196 -10.72 13.95 11.57
C ALA A 196 -11.51 12.86 12.33
N ARG A 197 -10.85 12.12 13.23
CA ARG A 197 -11.38 10.93 13.92
C ARG A 197 -11.17 11.00 15.43
N ALA A 198 -11.32 12.20 15.99
CA ALA A 198 -11.13 12.45 17.42
C ALA A 198 -12.01 11.56 18.32
N GLU A 199 -13.22 11.20 17.87
CA GLU A 199 -14.14 10.34 18.61
C GLU A 199 -13.71 8.86 18.62
N GLU A 200 -12.98 8.43 17.59
CA GLU A 200 -12.52 7.04 17.45
C GLU A 200 -11.20 6.80 18.19
N PHE A 201 -10.34 7.83 18.26
CA PHE A 201 -9.05 7.79 18.96
C PHE A 201 -8.98 8.84 20.08
N PRO A 202 -9.87 8.79 21.08
CA PRO A 202 -9.97 9.84 22.08
C PRO A 202 -8.76 9.89 23.02
N GLU A 203 -8.14 8.75 23.31
CA GLU A 203 -6.98 8.67 24.19
C GLU A 203 -5.73 9.25 23.52
N GLU A 204 -5.49 8.87 22.27
CA GLU A 204 -4.38 9.36 21.45
C GLU A 204 -4.56 10.85 21.13
N ARG A 205 -5.80 11.28 20.88
CA ARG A 205 -6.10 12.69 20.70
C ARG A 205 -5.81 13.50 21.96
N ALA A 206 -6.24 13.02 23.13
CA ALA A 206 -5.98 13.69 24.40
C ALA A 206 -4.47 13.69 24.76
N ALA A 207 -3.73 12.65 24.39
CA ALA A 207 -2.27 12.62 24.53
C ALA A 207 -1.61 13.66 23.62
N TRP A 208 -1.98 13.70 22.34
CA TRP A 208 -1.45 14.66 21.38
C TRP A 208 -1.75 16.12 21.78
N ASP A 209 -2.97 16.43 22.24
CA ASP A 209 -3.32 17.78 22.70
C ASP A 209 -2.48 18.22 23.93
N ARG A 210 -2.07 17.29 24.79
CA ARG A 210 -1.19 17.61 25.95
C ARG A 210 0.25 17.86 25.54
N ASP A 211 0.78 17.01 24.66
CA ASP A 211 2.21 17.00 24.36
C ASP A 211 2.57 17.97 23.21
N ARG A 212 1.59 18.32 22.37
CA ARG A 212 1.80 18.98 21.07
C ARG A 212 0.74 20.04 20.76
N ALA A 213 0.26 20.74 21.78
CA ALA A 213 -0.80 21.76 21.65
C ALA A 213 -0.54 22.80 20.55
N GLU A 214 0.72 23.18 20.34
CA GLU A 214 1.12 24.16 19.32
C GLU A 214 1.09 23.58 17.88
N GLU A 215 1.15 22.26 17.73
CA GLU A 215 1.11 21.58 16.42
C GLU A 215 -0.26 21.71 15.75
N LEU A 216 -1.35 21.87 16.52
CA LEU A 216 -2.69 22.01 15.94
C LEU A 216 -2.83 23.28 15.08
N GLU A 217 -2.40 24.43 15.59
CA GLU A 217 -2.50 25.67 14.83
C GLU A 217 -1.51 25.70 13.65
N ALA A 218 -0.33 25.08 13.81
CA ALA A 218 0.60 24.89 12.69
C ALA A 218 -0.01 24.02 11.59
N TYR A 219 -0.61 22.88 11.95
CA TYR A 219 -1.32 21.99 11.04
C TYR A 219 -2.48 22.71 10.34
N ARG A 220 -3.35 23.40 11.08
CA ARG A 220 -4.49 24.14 10.50
C ARG A 220 -4.03 25.24 9.56
N THR A 221 -3.00 26.00 9.95
CA THR A 221 -2.42 27.05 9.11
C THR A 221 -1.86 26.48 7.82
N TRP A 222 -1.12 25.38 7.91
CA TRP A 222 -0.62 24.66 6.74
C TRP A 222 -1.77 24.16 5.85
N PHE A 223 -2.78 23.53 6.44
CA PHE A 223 -3.90 22.94 5.71
C PHE A 223 -4.69 23.99 4.94
N ARG A 224 -5.03 25.11 5.57
CA ARG A 224 -5.73 26.23 4.91
C ARG A 224 -4.91 26.81 3.77
N ARG A 225 -3.59 26.96 3.96
CA ARG A 225 -2.69 27.44 2.91
C ARG A 225 -2.70 26.52 1.69
N VAL A 226 -2.73 25.19 1.90
CA VAL A 226 -2.66 24.19 0.82
C VAL A 226 -4.02 23.94 0.16
N PHE A 227 -5.11 23.92 0.92
CA PHE A 227 -6.43 23.47 0.43
C PHE A 227 -7.52 24.55 0.43
N ASP A 228 -7.23 25.74 0.94
CA ASP A 228 -8.18 26.86 1.05
C ASP A 228 -9.47 26.49 1.81
N ARG A 229 -9.35 25.58 2.79
CA ARG A 229 -10.45 25.11 3.64
C ARG A 229 -9.97 24.60 4.99
N GLU A 230 -10.88 24.40 5.94
CA GLU A 230 -10.58 23.72 7.20
C GLU A 230 -10.31 22.21 6.96
N PRO A 231 -9.44 21.60 7.78
CA PRO A 231 -9.22 20.17 7.74
C PRO A 231 -10.48 19.37 8.10
N PRO A 232 -10.60 18.11 7.65
CA PRO A 232 -11.68 17.23 8.09
C PRO A 232 -11.78 17.17 9.62
N GLY A 233 -12.99 17.10 10.15
CA GLY A 233 -13.27 17.20 11.60
C GLY A 233 -13.47 18.64 12.11
N LEU A 234 -12.96 19.66 11.41
CA LEU A 234 -13.15 21.09 11.77
C LEU A 234 -13.97 21.89 10.76
N ARG A 235 -14.47 21.26 9.70
CA ARG A 235 -15.32 21.91 8.68
C ARG A 235 -16.69 22.27 9.27
N GLU A 236 -17.21 23.45 8.95
CA GLU A 236 -18.56 23.84 9.34
C GLU A 236 -19.59 22.83 8.81
N GLY A 237 -20.44 22.30 9.70
CA GLY A 237 -21.42 21.25 9.37
C GLY A 237 -20.90 19.81 9.43
N ALA A 238 -19.65 19.57 9.87
CA ALA A 238 -19.06 18.23 10.02
C ALA A 238 -19.37 17.53 11.36
N VAL A 239 -20.50 17.87 12.01
CA VAL A 239 -21.04 17.07 13.12
C VAL A 239 -21.84 15.92 12.49
N GLY A 240 -21.21 14.76 12.29
CA GLY A 240 -21.89 13.50 11.98
C GLY A 240 -22.59 13.41 10.61
N GLN A 241 -21.83 13.17 9.54
CA GLN A 241 -22.40 12.55 8.32
C GLN A 241 -22.24 11.02 8.30
N ALA A 242 -22.36 10.41 9.48
CA ALA A 242 -22.91 9.07 9.63
C ALA A 242 -24.36 9.22 10.15
N ARG A 243 -25.31 9.13 9.23
CA ARG A 243 -26.67 8.66 9.50
C ARG A 243 -27.10 7.79 8.33
#